data_AF-A0A938DV61-F1
#
_entry.id   AF-A0A938DV61-F1
#
_cell.length_a   1.000
_cell.length_b   1.000
_cell.length_c   1.000
_cell.angle_alpha   90.00
_cell.angle_beta   90.00
_cell.angle_gamma   90.00
#
_symmetry.space_group_name_H-M   'P 1'
#
loop_
_entity.id
_entity.type
_entity.pdbx_description
1 polymer ?
#
loop_
_entity_poly.entity_id
_entity_poly.type
_entity_poly.pdbx_seq_one_letter_code
_entity_poly.pdbx_strand_id
1 'polypeptide(L)'
;MAQVPVLGDEKALDALSKSVLFGDGRLSFDLLRCQRIPPPLPVAAVGDGPDVLNVENSDPYWYAVDQLRAHPGHPIGAVVWGSGDTFPTQVPALGIDVAGRGPITGTALYRGDLDPKGVRIAADAASAAAALGVAAIRVPVELWAAHLAVPVTRLGSYQWDDTGAAWFAAELWAELEPVRTHGDLQLA
;
A
#
# COMPACT_ATOMS: atom_id res chain seq x y z
N MET A 1 14.73 -19.29 -18.91
CA MET A 1 16.10 -19.02 -18.43
C MET A 1 16.15 -19.35 -16.95
N ALA A 2 17.14 -20.10 -16.48
CA ALA A 2 17.33 -20.35 -15.05
C ALA A 2 17.85 -19.07 -14.38
N GLN A 3 17.21 -18.64 -13.29
CA GLN A 3 17.73 -17.55 -12.45
C GLN A 3 18.86 -18.10 -11.58
N VAL A 4 20.04 -17.50 -11.64
CA VAL A 4 21.21 -17.88 -10.84
C VAL A 4 21.58 -16.72 -9.92
N PRO A 5 21.79 -16.94 -8.61
CA PRO A 5 22.22 -15.89 -7.69
C PRO A 5 23.60 -15.36 -8.09
N VAL A 6 23.70 -14.06 -8.41
CA VAL A 6 24.93 -13.44 -8.94
C VAL A 6 26.07 -13.37 -7.91
N LEU A 7 25.74 -13.26 -6.61
CA LEU A 7 26.73 -13.04 -5.55
C LEU A 7 26.91 -14.23 -4.60
N GLY A 8 26.16 -15.32 -4.78
CA GLY A 8 26.15 -16.47 -3.85
C GLY A 8 25.59 -16.17 -2.45
N ASP A 9 25.39 -14.90 -2.11
CA ASP A 9 24.66 -14.38 -0.95
C ASP A 9 23.42 -13.63 -1.47
N GLU A 10 22.25 -14.18 -1.16
CA GLU A 10 20.93 -13.65 -1.57
C GLU A 10 20.71 -12.20 -1.12
N LYS A 11 21.32 -11.78 0.00
CA LYS A 11 21.12 -10.44 0.58
C LYS A 11 22.22 -9.45 0.21
N ALA A 12 23.36 -9.91 -0.29
CA ALA A 12 24.49 -9.05 -0.60
C ALA A 12 24.13 -7.98 -1.64
N LEU A 13 23.34 -8.34 -2.67
CA LEU A 13 22.94 -7.39 -3.72
C LEU A 13 21.98 -6.32 -3.17
N ASP A 14 21.09 -6.72 -2.26
CA ASP A 14 20.16 -5.83 -1.59
C ASP A 14 20.88 -4.82 -0.68
N ALA A 15 21.90 -5.27 0.05
CA ALA A 15 22.77 -4.40 0.84
C ALA A 15 23.58 -3.43 -0.05
N LEU A 16 24.17 -3.93 -1.13
CA LEU A 16 24.90 -3.12 -2.11
C LEU A 16 24.01 -2.05 -2.74
N SER A 17 22.75 -2.37 -3.05
CA SER A 17 21.81 -1.43 -3.66
C SER A 17 21.47 -0.23 -2.77
N LYS A 18 21.70 -0.35 -1.46
CA LYS A 18 21.49 0.72 -0.47
C LYS A 18 22.77 1.52 -0.20
N SER A 19 23.89 1.15 -0.82
CA SER A 19 25.18 1.81 -0.63
C SER A 19 25.44 2.90 -1.67
N VAL A 20 26.49 3.68 -1.44
CA VAL A 20 26.99 4.70 -2.38
C VAL A 20 27.43 4.14 -3.73
N LEU A 21 27.53 2.82 -3.88
CA LEU A 21 27.90 2.17 -5.13
C LEU A 21 26.74 2.11 -6.13
N PHE A 22 25.50 2.26 -5.68
CA PHE A 22 24.30 2.26 -6.54
C PHE A 22 23.73 3.65 -6.74
N GLY A 23 23.15 3.91 -7.90
CA GLY A 23 22.50 5.18 -8.24
C GLY A 23 22.96 5.74 -9.58
N ASP A 24 22.58 6.98 -9.85
CA ASP A 24 22.80 7.62 -11.15
C ASP A 24 24.29 7.67 -11.53
N GLY A 25 24.62 7.16 -12.71
CA GLY A 25 26.00 7.03 -13.19
C GLY A 25 26.86 6.00 -12.46
N ARG A 26 26.27 5.16 -11.59
CA ARG A 26 26.95 4.11 -10.82
C ARG A 26 26.34 2.73 -11.12
N LEU A 27 26.50 1.76 -10.22
CA LEU A 27 25.89 0.45 -10.39
C LEU A 27 24.36 0.56 -10.42
N SER A 28 23.75 -0.24 -11.28
CA SER A 28 22.31 -0.42 -11.37
C SER A 28 21.99 -1.89 -11.61
N PHE A 29 20.75 -2.29 -11.32
CA PHE A 29 20.28 -3.64 -11.61
C PHE A 29 20.37 -3.95 -13.11
N ASP A 30 20.10 -2.96 -13.97
CA ASP A 30 20.23 -3.10 -15.42
C ASP A 30 21.67 -3.39 -15.86
N LEU A 31 22.66 -2.67 -15.31
CA LEU A 31 24.08 -2.91 -15.59
C LEU A 31 24.52 -4.30 -15.17
N LEU A 32 24.00 -4.78 -14.03
CA LEU A 32 24.27 -6.12 -13.51
C LEU A 32 23.43 -7.21 -14.17
N ARG A 33 22.52 -6.85 -15.11
CA ARG A 33 21.53 -7.75 -15.71
C ARG A 33 20.71 -8.52 -14.66
N CYS A 34 20.51 -7.91 -13.50
CA CYS A 34 19.73 -8.45 -12.41
C CYS A 34 18.29 -7.95 -12.53
N GLN A 35 17.33 -8.86 -12.41
CA GLN A 35 15.92 -8.50 -12.26
C GLN A 35 15.55 -8.64 -10.78
N ARG A 36 15.04 -7.57 -10.16
CA ARG A 36 14.41 -7.70 -8.85
C ARG A 36 13.00 -8.23 -9.04
N ILE A 37 12.71 -9.37 -8.42
CA ILE A 37 11.35 -9.85 -8.26
C ILE A 37 10.86 -9.29 -6.91
N PRO A 38 9.77 -8.50 -6.88
CA PRO A 38 9.21 -8.02 -5.63
C PRO A 38 8.67 -9.19 -4.81
N PRO A 39 8.63 -9.09 -3.47
CA PRO A 39 7.93 -10.07 -2.66
C PRO A 39 6.45 -10.15 -3.10
N PRO A 40 5.86 -11.36 -3.14
CA PRO A 40 4.46 -11.51 -3.52
C PRO A 40 3.55 -10.84 -2.50
N LEU A 41 2.35 -10.47 -2.95
CA LEU A 41 1.28 -9.93 -2.12
C LEU A 41 0.35 -11.07 -1.65
N PRO A 42 -0.04 -11.11 -0.37
CA PRO A 42 -1.20 -11.89 0.05
C PRO A 42 -2.48 -11.21 -0.50
N VAL A 43 -3.23 -11.93 -1.33
CA VAL A 43 -4.36 -11.36 -2.07
C VAL A 43 -5.53 -12.34 -2.13
N ALA A 44 -6.75 -11.80 -2.00
CA ALA A 44 -7.99 -12.50 -2.31
C ALA A 44 -8.72 -11.84 -3.48
N ALA A 45 -9.10 -12.64 -4.49
CA ALA A 45 -10.06 -12.20 -5.49
C ALA A 45 -11.46 -12.05 -4.85
N VAL A 46 -12.12 -10.94 -5.14
CA VAL A 46 -13.45 -10.59 -4.58
C VAL A 46 -14.46 -10.14 -5.64
N GLY A 47 -14.03 -9.88 -6.87
CA GLY A 47 -14.90 -9.53 -8.00
C GLY A 47 -14.12 -9.39 -9.30
N ASP A 48 -14.76 -8.89 -10.35
CA ASP A 48 -14.15 -8.74 -11.69
C ASP A 48 -13.71 -7.31 -12.00
N GLY A 49 -13.92 -6.37 -11.08
CA GLY A 49 -13.57 -4.97 -11.30
C GLY A 49 -12.06 -4.72 -11.43
N PRO A 50 -11.67 -3.54 -11.96
CA PRO A 50 -10.28 -3.23 -12.28
C PRO A 50 -9.47 -2.73 -11.08
N ASP A 51 -10.14 -2.34 -9.99
CA ASP A 51 -9.50 -1.71 -8.83
C ASP A 51 -9.09 -2.75 -7.78
N VAL A 52 -8.19 -2.37 -6.88
CA VAL A 52 -7.84 -3.17 -5.71
C VAL A 52 -7.99 -2.38 -4.43
N LEU A 53 -8.40 -3.05 -3.37
CA LEU A 53 -8.41 -2.49 -2.02
C LEU A 53 -7.23 -3.06 -1.24
N ASN A 54 -6.23 -2.25 -0.97
CA ASN A 54 -5.14 -2.59 -0.06
C ASN A 54 -5.54 -2.25 1.37
N VAL A 55 -5.56 -3.28 2.22
CA VAL A 55 -5.90 -3.17 3.64
C VAL A 55 -4.67 -3.50 4.47
N GLU A 56 -4.26 -2.58 5.33
CA GLU A 56 -3.04 -2.72 6.14
C GLU A 56 -3.11 -3.86 7.17
N ASN A 57 -4.21 -3.92 7.93
CA ASN A 57 -4.38 -4.80 9.08
C ASN A 57 -5.09 -6.13 8.70
N SER A 58 -4.83 -7.21 9.45
CA SER A 58 -5.36 -8.55 9.15
C SER A 58 -6.87 -8.68 9.30
N ASP A 59 -7.46 -8.13 10.36
CA ASP A 59 -8.87 -8.37 10.68
C ASP A 59 -9.77 -7.57 9.73
N PRO A 60 -9.52 -6.27 9.48
CA PRO A 60 -10.20 -5.52 8.43
C PRO A 60 -10.01 -6.12 7.03
N TYR A 61 -8.87 -6.79 6.76
CA TYR A 61 -8.65 -7.48 5.49
C TYR A 61 -9.66 -8.61 5.30
N TRP A 62 -9.81 -9.50 6.29
CA TRP A 62 -10.78 -10.60 6.21
C TRP A 62 -12.22 -10.09 6.12
N TYR A 63 -12.55 -9.08 6.92
CA TYR A 63 -13.86 -8.44 6.86
C TYR A 63 -14.16 -7.86 5.46
N ALA A 64 -13.22 -7.13 4.86
CA ALA A 64 -13.38 -6.58 3.52
C ALA A 64 -13.56 -7.68 2.47
N VAL A 65 -12.82 -8.78 2.57
CA VAL A 65 -12.96 -9.93 1.67
C VAL A 65 -14.37 -10.51 1.73
N ASP A 66 -14.90 -10.74 2.93
CA ASP A 66 -16.23 -11.30 3.12
C ASP A 66 -17.33 -10.35 2.63
N GLN A 67 -17.24 -9.07 2.97
CA GLN A 67 -18.24 -8.07 2.57
C GLN A 67 -18.29 -7.86 1.05
N LEU A 68 -17.13 -7.76 0.39
CA LEU A 68 -17.07 -7.54 -1.06
C LEU A 68 -17.60 -8.76 -1.81
N ARG A 69 -17.23 -9.98 -1.41
CA ARG A 69 -17.78 -11.21 -2.02
C ARG A 69 -19.29 -11.35 -1.84
N ALA A 70 -19.84 -10.87 -0.72
CA ALA A 70 -21.28 -10.92 -0.47
C ALA A 70 -22.08 -9.88 -1.27
N HIS A 71 -21.44 -8.82 -1.77
CA HIS A 71 -22.11 -7.69 -2.43
C HIS A 71 -21.52 -7.42 -3.83
N PRO A 72 -21.88 -8.21 -4.85
CA PRO A 72 -21.34 -8.03 -6.20
C PRO A 72 -21.77 -6.69 -6.83
N GLY A 73 -21.03 -6.25 -7.87
CA GLY A 73 -21.30 -5.02 -8.62
C GLY A 73 -20.43 -3.83 -8.23
N HIS A 74 -19.44 -4.02 -7.34
CA HIS A 74 -18.43 -3.02 -7.02
C HIS A 74 -17.22 -3.06 -7.99
N PRO A 75 -16.43 -1.98 -8.10
CA PRO A 75 -15.25 -1.94 -8.97
C PRO A 75 -14.02 -2.67 -8.40
N ILE A 76 -14.08 -3.16 -7.16
CA ILE A 76 -12.95 -3.86 -6.54
C ILE A 76 -12.84 -5.29 -7.07
N GLY A 77 -11.73 -5.61 -7.74
CA GLY A 77 -11.43 -6.95 -8.22
C GLY A 77 -10.75 -7.83 -7.17
N ALA A 78 -9.89 -7.23 -6.35
CA ALA A 78 -9.11 -7.96 -5.35
C ALA A 78 -8.87 -7.13 -4.09
N VAL A 79 -8.70 -7.82 -2.96
CA VAL A 79 -8.26 -7.24 -1.70
C VAL A 79 -6.83 -7.70 -1.43
N VAL A 80 -5.95 -6.75 -1.17
CA VAL A 80 -4.53 -6.96 -0.88
C VAL A 80 -4.32 -6.75 0.61
N TRP A 81 -3.58 -7.63 1.27
CA TRP A 81 -3.12 -7.39 2.64
C TRP A 81 -1.76 -6.68 2.61
N GLY A 82 -1.71 -5.45 3.11
CA GLY A 82 -0.52 -4.60 3.09
C GLY A 82 0.56 -5.03 4.09
N SER A 83 0.20 -5.66 5.20
CA SER A 83 1.15 -6.11 6.23
C SER A 83 2.04 -4.98 6.80
N GLY A 84 1.49 -3.76 6.92
CA GLY A 84 2.18 -2.62 7.51
C GLY A 84 3.40 -2.14 6.71
N ASP A 85 4.53 -1.97 7.39
CA ASP A 85 5.77 -1.35 6.86
C ASP A 85 6.37 -2.06 5.64
N THR A 86 5.95 -3.30 5.36
CA THR A 86 6.44 -4.05 4.20
C THR A 86 5.76 -3.64 2.90
N PHE A 87 4.56 -3.06 2.96
CA PHE A 87 3.75 -2.79 1.77
C PHE A 87 4.48 -2.00 0.67
N PRO A 88 5.22 -0.91 0.97
CA PRO A 88 5.91 -0.14 -0.08
C PRO A 88 6.88 -0.98 -0.91
N THR A 89 7.49 -2.01 -0.31
CA THR A 89 8.41 -2.92 -1.01
C THR A 89 7.70 -3.93 -1.92
N GLN A 90 6.41 -4.15 -1.68
CA GLN A 90 5.56 -5.07 -2.44
C GLN A 90 4.76 -4.36 -3.55
N VAL A 91 4.70 -3.03 -3.55
CA VAL A 91 4.06 -2.23 -4.61
C VAL A 91 4.41 -2.66 -6.04
N PRO A 92 5.67 -3.02 -6.40
CA PRO A 92 5.95 -3.47 -7.76
C PRO A 92 5.16 -4.73 -8.16
N ALA A 93 4.73 -5.56 -7.22
CA ALA A 93 3.93 -6.76 -7.51
C ALA A 93 2.54 -6.42 -8.10
N LEU A 94 2.00 -5.23 -7.81
CA LEU A 94 0.76 -4.72 -8.42
C LEU A 94 0.87 -4.58 -9.94
N GLY A 95 2.08 -4.38 -10.46
CA GLY A 95 2.38 -4.31 -11.89
C GLY A 95 2.74 -5.64 -12.53
N ILE A 96 2.63 -6.76 -11.81
CA ILE A 96 3.01 -8.09 -12.29
C ILE A 96 1.80 -9.02 -12.30
N ASP A 97 1.31 -9.36 -11.12
CA ASP A 97 0.17 -10.27 -10.95
C ASP A 97 -0.52 -10.01 -9.61
N VAL A 98 -1.84 -9.85 -9.66
CA VAL A 98 -2.67 -9.74 -8.48
C VAL A 98 -3.78 -10.79 -8.56
N ALA A 99 -3.71 -11.79 -7.69
CA ALA A 99 -4.63 -12.92 -7.65
C ALA A 99 -4.72 -13.75 -8.95
N GLY A 100 -3.63 -13.88 -9.72
CA GLY A 100 -3.63 -14.64 -10.98
C GLY A 100 -4.28 -13.90 -12.15
N ARG A 101 -4.50 -12.59 -12.04
CA ARG A 101 -5.21 -11.75 -13.03
C ARG A 101 -4.26 -10.89 -13.87
N GLY A 102 -2.96 -10.96 -13.63
CA GLY A 102 -1.99 -10.04 -14.21
C GLY A 102 -1.95 -8.68 -13.50
N PRO A 103 -1.37 -7.65 -14.15
CA PRO A 103 -1.19 -6.34 -13.55
C PRO A 103 -2.52 -5.62 -13.33
N ILE A 104 -2.56 -4.77 -12.30
CA ILE A 104 -3.72 -3.91 -12.05
C ILE A 104 -3.87 -2.87 -13.15
N THR A 105 -5.09 -2.77 -13.67
CA THR A 105 -5.46 -1.80 -14.72
C THR A 105 -6.24 -0.60 -14.18
N GLY A 106 -6.78 -0.70 -12.97
CA GLY A 106 -7.49 0.37 -12.28
C GLY A 106 -6.62 1.07 -11.23
N THR A 107 -7.26 1.45 -10.12
CA THR A 107 -6.64 2.15 -9.00
C THR A 107 -6.40 1.21 -7.82
N ALA A 108 -5.31 1.42 -7.09
CA ALA A 108 -5.10 0.79 -5.80
C ALA A 108 -5.57 1.72 -4.68
N LEU A 109 -6.64 1.36 -3.99
CA LEU A 109 -7.18 2.11 -2.86
C LEU A 109 -6.50 1.65 -1.57
N TYR A 110 -5.90 2.56 -0.81
CA TYR A 110 -5.22 2.22 0.45
C TYR A 110 -6.07 2.54 1.68
N ARG A 111 -6.37 1.52 2.48
CA ARG A 111 -6.94 1.62 3.83
C ARG A 111 -5.91 1.15 4.84
N GLY A 112 -5.38 2.09 5.60
CA GLY A 112 -4.57 1.84 6.80
C GLY A 112 -5.18 2.51 8.02
N ASP A 113 -4.50 2.41 9.14
CA ASP A 113 -4.90 3.11 10.36
C ASP A 113 -4.63 4.61 10.23
N LEU A 114 -5.48 5.42 10.87
CA LEU A 114 -5.31 6.88 10.87
C LEU A 114 -4.38 7.30 12.00
N ASP A 115 -3.12 6.93 11.84
CA ASP A 115 -2.02 7.36 12.67
C ASP A 115 -0.83 7.81 11.80
N PRO A 116 0.20 8.45 12.37
CA PRO A 116 1.36 8.91 11.59
C PRO A 116 2.06 7.78 10.82
N LYS A 117 2.05 6.56 11.34
CA LYS A 117 2.71 5.40 10.74
C LYS A 117 1.92 4.89 9.53
N GLY A 118 0.61 4.66 9.68
CA GLY A 118 -0.27 4.26 8.58
C GLY A 118 -0.25 5.26 7.43
N VAL A 119 -0.21 6.56 7.75
CA VAL A 119 -0.05 7.64 6.77
C VAL A 119 1.31 7.61 6.09
N ARG A 120 2.40 7.39 6.83
CA ARG A 120 3.74 7.24 6.26
C ARG A 120 3.79 6.05 5.29
N ILE A 121 3.26 4.90 5.67
CA ILE A 121 3.21 3.70 4.83
C ILE A 121 2.47 4.00 3.51
N ALA A 122 1.33 4.67 3.60
CA ALA A 122 0.53 5.03 2.44
C ALA A 122 1.30 5.98 1.49
N ALA A 123 1.94 7.02 2.05
CA ALA A 123 2.73 7.97 1.29
C ALA A 123 3.95 7.31 0.61
N ASP A 124 4.67 6.45 1.34
CA ASP A 124 5.82 5.72 0.81
C ASP A 124 5.41 4.75 -0.30
N ALA A 125 4.28 4.06 -0.13
CA ALA A 125 3.72 3.19 -1.15
C ALA A 125 3.31 3.98 -2.41
N ALA A 126 2.67 5.13 -2.26
CA ALA A 126 2.28 5.98 -3.38
C ALA A 126 3.48 6.55 -4.14
N SER A 127 4.53 6.96 -3.42
CA SER A 127 5.81 7.37 -3.99
C SER A 127 6.46 6.23 -4.79
N ALA A 128 6.50 5.02 -4.21
CA ALA A 128 6.99 3.84 -4.89
C ALA A 128 6.19 3.53 -6.17
N ALA A 129 4.86 3.63 -6.10
CA ALA A 129 3.99 3.38 -7.26
C ALA A 129 4.27 4.38 -8.40
N ALA A 130 4.39 5.67 -8.06
CA ALA A 130 4.71 6.72 -9.02
C ALA A 130 6.09 6.53 -9.66
N ALA A 131 7.11 6.19 -8.87
CA ALA A 131 8.46 5.94 -9.37
C ALA A 131 8.54 4.74 -10.33
N LEU A 132 7.68 3.74 -10.13
CA LEU A 132 7.64 2.51 -10.92
C LEU A 132 6.65 2.55 -12.09
N GLY A 133 5.80 3.58 -12.16
CA GLY A 133 4.74 3.67 -13.17
C GLY A 133 3.69 2.56 -13.07
N VAL A 134 3.47 2.01 -11.88
CA VAL A 134 2.41 1.02 -11.62
C VAL A 134 1.10 1.72 -11.21
N ALA A 135 0.04 0.94 -10.96
CA ALA A 135 -1.26 1.46 -10.57
C ALA A 135 -1.17 2.50 -9.45
N ALA A 136 -1.84 3.63 -9.64
CA ALA A 136 -1.80 4.73 -8.69
C ALA A 136 -2.40 4.29 -7.36
N ILE A 137 -1.69 4.58 -6.27
CA ILE A 137 -2.20 4.34 -4.92
C ILE A 137 -2.91 5.61 -4.46
N ARG A 138 -4.17 5.46 -4.04
CA ARG A 138 -5.07 6.57 -3.70
C ARG A 138 -5.77 6.34 -2.37
N VAL A 139 -6.19 7.44 -1.76
CA VAL A 139 -7.08 7.44 -0.61
C VAL A 139 -8.50 7.08 -1.07
N PRO A 140 -9.17 6.07 -0.47
CA PRO A 140 -10.59 5.81 -0.68
C PRO A 140 -11.41 6.85 0.09
N VAL A 141 -11.65 8.01 -0.51
CA VAL A 141 -12.27 9.18 0.16
C VAL A 141 -13.62 8.80 0.78
N GLU A 142 -14.44 8.02 0.08
CA GLU A 142 -15.76 7.59 0.54
C GLU A 142 -15.68 6.67 1.77
N LEU A 143 -14.64 5.83 1.83
CA LEU A 143 -14.40 4.96 2.98
C LEU A 143 -14.00 5.76 4.21
N TRP A 144 -13.15 6.78 4.02
CA TRP A 144 -12.75 7.69 5.10
C TRP A 144 -13.91 8.58 5.56
N ALA A 145 -14.74 9.07 4.65
CA ALA A 145 -15.96 9.82 4.99
C ALA A 145 -16.93 8.96 5.80
N ALA A 146 -17.13 7.68 5.43
CA ALA A 146 -17.93 6.74 6.20
C ALA A 146 -17.31 6.46 7.58
N HIS A 147 -15.98 6.40 7.66
CA HIS A 147 -15.24 6.19 8.91
C HIS A 147 -15.39 7.37 9.87
N LEU A 148 -15.39 8.61 9.36
CA LEU A 148 -15.65 9.82 10.15
C LEU A 148 -17.08 9.91 10.71
N ALA A 149 -18.04 9.18 10.12
CA ALA A 149 -19.40 9.10 10.64
C ALA A 149 -19.52 8.20 11.88
N VAL A 150 -18.48 7.40 12.19
CA VAL A 150 -18.44 6.55 13.38
C VAL A 150 -17.95 7.37 14.59
N PRO A 151 -18.65 7.36 15.74
CA PRO A 151 -18.20 8.08 16.93
C PRO A 151 -16.80 7.65 17.39
N VAL A 152 -15.97 8.60 17.76
CA VAL A 152 -14.66 8.33 18.37
C VAL A 152 -14.84 7.61 19.69
N THR A 153 -14.29 6.40 19.82
CA THR A 153 -14.46 5.53 21.00
C THR A 153 -13.24 5.52 21.92
N ARG A 154 -12.08 5.96 21.43
CA ARG A 154 -10.82 6.03 22.19
C ARG A 154 -10.09 7.29 21.81
N LEU A 155 -9.37 7.88 22.78
CA LEU A 155 -8.45 8.96 22.50
C LEU A 155 -7.04 8.37 22.27
N GLY A 156 -6.43 8.72 21.15
CA GLY A 156 -5.04 8.41 20.82
C GLY A 156 -4.09 9.53 21.25
N SER A 157 -2.80 9.21 21.39
CA SER A 157 -1.77 10.14 21.87
C SER A 157 -0.67 10.40 20.84
N TYR A 158 -0.99 10.26 19.55
CA TYR A 158 0.01 10.34 18.49
C TYR A 158 0.46 11.78 18.24
N GLN A 159 1.77 11.94 17.99
CA GLN A 159 2.31 13.19 17.46
C GLN A 159 2.32 13.12 15.94
N TRP A 160 1.59 14.04 15.31
CA TRP A 160 1.46 14.11 13.86
C TRP A 160 2.55 14.99 13.24
N ASP A 161 3.03 14.59 12.06
CA ASP A 161 3.84 15.41 11.17
C ASP A 161 3.01 15.81 9.92
N ASP A 162 3.61 16.60 9.02
CA ASP A 162 2.92 17.13 7.84
C ASP A 162 2.75 16.10 6.70
N THR A 163 3.18 14.85 6.87
CA THR A 163 3.14 13.82 5.81
C THR A 163 1.72 13.56 5.33
N GLY A 164 0.75 13.61 6.25
CA GLY A 164 -0.64 13.37 5.90
C GLY A 164 -1.27 14.48 5.06
N ALA A 165 -0.76 15.72 5.11
CA ALA A 165 -1.27 16.82 4.29
C ALA A 165 -0.98 16.63 2.79
N ALA A 166 0.08 15.89 2.45
CA ALA A 166 0.42 15.56 1.06
C ALA A 166 -0.30 14.29 0.57
N TRP A 167 -0.57 13.36 1.49
CA TRP A 167 -1.23 12.09 1.18
C TRP A 167 -2.75 12.23 1.05
N PHE A 168 -3.37 12.92 2.00
CA PHE A 168 -4.78 13.29 1.93
C PHE A 168 -4.92 14.60 1.15
N ALA A 169 -5.98 14.72 0.34
CA ALA A 169 -6.35 16.04 -0.20
C ALA A 169 -6.58 17.03 0.95
N ALA A 170 -6.33 18.32 0.74
CA ALA A 170 -6.34 19.32 1.81
C ALA A 170 -7.69 19.37 2.56
N GLU A 171 -8.78 19.17 1.83
CA GLU A 171 -10.14 19.14 2.36
C GLU A 171 -10.33 17.96 3.32
N LEU A 172 -10.00 16.75 2.88
CA LEU A 172 -10.09 15.54 3.71
C LEU A 172 -9.12 15.62 4.90
N TRP A 173 -7.92 16.16 4.71
CA TRP A 173 -6.96 16.36 5.79
C TRP A 173 -7.49 17.27 6.90
N ALA A 174 -8.21 18.34 6.52
CA ALA A 174 -8.86 19.24 7.47
C ALA A 174 -10.02 18.56 8.20
N GLU A 175 -10.83 17.74 7.52
CA GLU A 175 -11.92 16.98 8.13
C GLU A 175 -11.42 15.93 9.14
N LEU A 176 -10.19 15.45 8.98
CA LEU A 176 -9.54 14.50 9.90
C LEU A 176 -8.97 15.19 11.15
N GLU A 177 -8.99 16.53 11.26
CA GLU A 177 -8.47 17.27 12.42
C GLU A 177 -9.01 16.76 13.77
N PRO A 178 -10.32 16.45 13.95
CA PRO A 178 -10.82 15.91 15.21
C PRO A 178 -10.14 14.59 15.58
N VAL A 179 -9.91 13.71 14.60
CA VAL A 179 -9.21 12.44 14.83
C VAL A 179 -7.72 12.66 15.08
N ARG A 180 -7.10 13.66 14.47
CA ARG A 180 -5.68 13.97 14.70
C ARG A 180 -5.42 14.63 16.06
N THR A 181 -6.37 15.42 16.55
CA THR A 181 -6.29 16.12 17.84
C THR A 181 -6.74 15.27 19.03
N HIS A 182 -7.62 14.29 18.80
CA HIS A 182 -8.21 13.46 19.86
C HIS A 182 -7.77 11.99 19.77
N GLY A 183 -7.28 11.53 18.61
CA GLY A 183 -6.52 10.30 18.39
C GLY A 183 -7.34 9.02 18.19
N ASP A 184 -6.86 8.21 17.24
CA ASP A 184 -7.17 6.83 16.86
C ASP A 184 -8.66 6.41 16.65
N LEU A 185 -8.92 5.86 15.47
CA LEU A 185 -10.19 5.20 15.13
C LEU A 185 -9.89 3.73 14.79
N GLN A 186 -9.94 2.87 15.81
CA GLN A 186 -9.94 1.43 15.58
C GLN A 186 -11.36 0.92 15.35
N LEU A 187 -11.57 0.19 14.25
CA LEU A 187 -12.75 -0.65 14.08
C LEU A 187 -12.51 -1.97 14.81
N ALA A 188 -13.49 -2.40 15.62
CA ALA A 188 -13.60 -3.77 16.08
C ALA A 188 -13.96 -4.70 14.92
#